data_AF-F4S1F0-F1
#
_entry.id   AF-F4S1F0-F1
#
_cell.length_a   1.000
_cell.length_b   1.000
_cell.length_c   1.000
_cell.angle_alpha   90.00
_cell.angle_beta   90.00
_cell.angle_gamma   90.00
#
_symmetry.space_group_name_H-M   'P 1'
#
loop_
_entity.id
_entity.type
_entity.pdbx_description
1 polymer ?
#
loop_
_entity_poly.entity_id
_entity_poly.type
_entity_poly.pdbx_seq_one_letter_code
_entity_poly.pdbx_strand_id
1 'polypeptide(L)'
;MQKNLSALSFKDKDDNVVTEKGLPRRPNLQLPTNNKDTYRTFIDHGCEVDEEDYPTYPNGATVYVNDPERPASNFRFIAWTHTMRTETTKKKDWITRRYYCLGVMKCSEDECPFAGSPPTGKKKIAEVVDGLIPCPVSSCDGYQIHTDCNAVCRIDVELDDLGQEQWGILRHQGTHHHQWPESKKADPISKAKLKEKVLSDIKTGPLGLKVGQVHSGTEPIQTVLDIHPSFGHTDRLGYLRRDFLEKAGIMTNTRDPEAGDKWLQTMMDWSRKGLIVPSSSIAGDNAHISFQTEWMAKVLVEPDEKSDMYTGGLLSDYCEPIKRWVPVLFTWLGGLSTEHYKIHFTVLLQQIQKTNMSDKNTGMMVEQVVNFSTAQKAGFVEAYMEVFHCHDKNVALSKLHGCEWHFLQAVTRLKKNSKIVKPQSKGTWEKKCKALLQPDGPGVDDLDTRFEELRRMFPLAKRWLEWWATSDIQAMLFPARKRMPQDDPPLPGEDSEDKEYDELEPRRRGPRRRPDLPSTTNAQESMHRVYYILWANARLYLG
;
A
#
# COMPACT_ATOMS: atom_id res chain seq x y z
N MET A 1 -48.81 82.90 15.10
CA MET A 1 -47.68 83.18 16.01
C MET A 1 -47.46 81.92 16.84
N GLN A 2 -46.28 81.28 16.80
CA GLN A 2 -45.14 81.51 17.72
C GLN A 2 -45.55 81.39 19.21
N LYS A 3 -44.91 80.66 20.12
CA LYS A 3 -43.63 79.89 20.22
C LYS A 3 -43.77 78.93 21.44
N ASN A 4 -42.98 77.89 21.73
CA ASN A 4 -41.75 77.29 21.18
C ASN A 4 -41.85 75.74 21.27
N LEU A 5 -40.99 75.01 20.54
CA LEU A 5 -40.50 73.66 20.87
C LEU A 5 -39.00 73.64 20.56
N SER A 6 -38.16 73.24 21.51
CA SER A 6 -36.69 73.27 21.36
C SER A 6 -36.20 72.02 20.64
N ALA A 7 -35.65 72.19 19.44
CA ALA A 7 -35.08 71.10 18.66
C ALA A 7 -33.72 70.63 19.20
N LEU A 8 -33.54 69.32 19.31
CA LEU A 8 -32.22 68.68 19.29
C LEU A 8 -32.02 68.06 17.90
N SER A 9 -31.02 68.58 17.18
CA SER A 9 -30.72 68.16 15.81
C SER A 9 -30.19 66.73 15.79
N PHE A 10 -30.95 65.83 15.18
CA PHE A 10 -30.33 64.72 14.46
C PHE A 10 -29.50 65.35 13.32
N LYS A 11 -28.22 64.98 13.26
CA LYS A 11 -27.41 65.14 12.05
C LYS A 11 -27.21 63.75 11.50
N ASP A 12 -27.83 63.48 10.35
CA ASP A 12 -27.45 62.35 9.53
C ASP A 12 -25.97 62.45 9.21
N LYS A 13 -25.26 61.35 9.43
CA LYS A 13 -23.94 61.12 8.88
C LYS A 13 -24.01 59.86 8.03
N ASP A 14 -24.21 60.06 6.74
CA ASP A 14 -23.93 59.08 5.70
C ASP A 14 -22.45 58.69 5.71
N ASP A 15 -22.08 57.70 6.52
CA ASP A 15 -20.81 56.97 6.37
C ASP A 15 -21.03 55.75 5.45
N ASN A 16 -21.48 56.02 4.22
CA ASN A 16 -21.64 55.05 3.13
C ASN A 16 -20.27 54.61 2.59
N VAL A 17 -19.50 53.88 3.40
CA VAL A 17 -18.16 53.39 3.02
C VAL A 17 -18.29 52.09 2.23
N VAL A 18 -18.55 52.26 0.93
CA VAL A 18 -18.58 51.21 -0.09
C VAL A 18 -17.21 50.51 -0.19
N THR A 19 -17.20 49.20 -0.39
CA THR A 19 -15.97 48.43 -0.70
C THR A 19 -15.69 48.46 -2.20
N GLU A 20 -14.47 48.16 -2.66
CA GLU A 20 -14.09 48.14 -4.11
C GLU A 20 -14.98 47.25 -5.01
N LYS A 21 -15.90 46.46 -4.43
CA LYS A 21 -16.90 45.62 -5.12
C LYS A 21 -18.35 46.08 -4.97
N GLY A 22 -18.63 47.31 -4.51
CA GLY A 22 -19.99 47.85 -4.47
C GLY A 22 -20.93 47.28 -3.38
N LEU A 23 -20.46 46.31 -2.58
CA LEU A 23 -21.27 45.66 -1.54
C LEU A 23 -21.22 46.46 -0.21
N PRO A 24 -22.36 46.53 0.53
CA PRO A 24 -22.41 47.19 1.84
C PRO A 24 -21.50 46.49 2.85
N ARG A 25 -20.78 47.29 3.66
CA ARG A 25 -19.95 46.76 4.75
C ARG A 25 -20.82 46.06 5.78
N ARG A 26 -20.57 44.76 5.95
CA ARG A 26 -21.29 43.93 6.93
C ARG A 26 -20.96 44.38 8.37
N PRO A 27 -21.93 44.37 9.30
CA PRO A 27 -21.69 44.72 10.68
C PRO A 27 -20.70 43.72 11.32
N ASN A 28 -19.60 44.24 11.84
CA ASN A 28 -18.56 43.45 12.47
C ASN A 28 -19.08 42.89 13.80
N LEU A 29 -19.30 41.57 13.86
CA LEU A 29 -19.75 40.90 15.08
C LEU A 29 -18.74 41.14 16.22
N GLN A 30 -19.22 41.60 17.39
CA GLN A 30 -18.37 41.73 18.57
C GLN A 30 -18.23 40.38 19.30
N LEU A 31 -17.17 40.25 20.11
CA LEU A 31 -17.01 39.10 21.01
C LEU A 31 -18.12 39.13 22.08
N PRO A 32 -18.72 37.98 22.43
CA PRO A 32 -19.87 37.91 23.34
C PRO A 32 -19.44 37.90 24.82
N THR A 33 -18.62 38.88 25.23
CA THR A 33 -17.96 38.84 26.55
C THR A 33 -18.91 39.06 27.73
N ASN A 34 -19.91 39.94 27.59
CA ASN A 34 -20.70 40.44 28.73
C ASN A 34 -22.18 40.02 28.71
N ASN A 35 -22.63 39.24 27.73
CA ASN A 35 -24.06 38.95 27.50
C ASN A 35 -24.32 37.50 27.04
N LYS A 36 -23.53 36.51 27.50
CA LYS A 36 -23.64 35.11 27.05
C LYS A 36 -25.06 34.55 27.19
N ASP A 37 -25.70 34.83 28.33
CA ASP A 37 -27.05 34.39 28.68
C ASP A 37 -28.17 35.02 27.82
N THR A 38 -27.83 35.99 26.96
CA THR A 38 -28.77 36.58 25.98
C THR A 38 -28.80 35.82 24.65
N TYR A 39 -27.77 35.04 24.34
CA TYR A 39 -27.72 34.25 23.11
C TYR A 39 -28.57 32.99 23.24
N ARG A 40 -29.32 32.67 22.19
CA ARG A 40 -30.10 31.44 22.05
C ARG A 40 -29.79 30.84 20.69
N THR A 41 -29.87 29.52 20.59
CA THR A 41 -29.81 28.85 19.29
C THR A 41 -31.06 29.22 18.48
N PHE A 42 -30.83 29.67 17.26
CA PHE A 42 -31.81 30.04 16.25
C PHE A 42 -31.27 29.58 14.91
N ILE A 43 -31.89 28.56 14.33
CA ILE A 43 -31.52 28.02 13.02
C ILE A 43 -32.47 28.62 11.99
N ASP A 44 -31.91 29.38 11.05
CA ASP A 44 -32.66 30.10 10.04
C ASP A 44 -33.02 29.20 8.86
N HIS A 45 -33.92 29.67 8.00
CA HIS A 45 -34.36 28.96 6.80
C HIS A 45 -33.19 28.61 5.86
N GLY A 46 -33.30 27.46 5.20
CA GLY A 46 -32.31 26.99 4.22
C GLY A 46 -30.98 26.53 4.83
N CYS A 47 -30.95 26.16 6.12
CA CYS A 47 -29.85 25.39 6.70
C CYS A 47 -30.04 23.88 6.48
N GLU A 48 -28.94 23.13 6.52
CA GLU A 48 -28.98 21.69 6.79
C GLU A 48 -28.40 21.43 8.20
N VAL A 49 -29.06 20.57 8.96
CA VAL A 49 -28.69 20.15 10.32
C VAL A 49 -28.34 18.66 10.34
N ASP A 50 -27.52 18.24 11.29
CA ASP A 50 -27.23 16.83 11.55
C ASP A 50 -28.15 16.23 12.64
N GLU A 51 -27.83 15.00 13.08
CA GLU A 51 -28.59 14.25 14.08
C GLU A 51 -28.49 14.79 15.52
N GLU A 52 -27.67 15.82 15.75
CA GLU A 52 -27.57 16.56 17.03
C GLU A 52 -28.18 17.98 16.92
N ASP A 53 -29.00 18.23 15.89
CA ASP A 53 -29.56 19.54 15.52
C ASP A 53 -28.48 20.63 15.25
N TYR A 54 -27.22 20.25 15.00
CA TYR A 54 -26.16 21.20 14.72
C TYR A 54 -26.19 21.63 13.23
N PRO A 55 -26.18 22.94 12.91
CA PRO A 55 -26.25 23.42 11.53
C PRO A 55 -24.89 23.24 10.81
N THR A 56 -24.74 22.13 10.11
CA THR A 56 -23.53 21.79 9.32
C THR A 56 -23.41 22.65 8.06
N TYR A 57 -24.54 23.02 7.46
CA TYR A 57 -24.66 24.05 6.41
C TYR A 57 -25.46 25.24 6.96
N PRO A 58 -24.86 26.13 7.78
CA PRO A 58 -25.56 27.29 8.31
C PRO A 58 -25.82 28.32 7.21
N ASN A 59 -27.00 28.94 7.25
CA ASN A 59 -27.50 29.91 6.28
C ASN A 59 -28.23 31.06 7.00
N GLY A 60 -28.59 32.12 6.26
CA GLY A 60 -29.34 33.27 6.77
C GLY A 60 -28.69 33.96 7.99
N ALA A 61 -29.49 34.23 9.02
CA ALA A 61 -29.08 34.82 10.29
C ALA A 61 -28.84 33.78 11.40
N THR A 62 -28.50 32.53 11.05
CA THR A 62 -28.34 31.42 12.01
C THR A 62 -27.36 31.71 13.13
N VAL A 63 -27.76 31.39 14.35
CA VAL A 63 -26.96 31.43 15.57
C VAL A 63 -27.07 30.06 16.25
N TYR A 64 -25.95 29.46 16.64
CA TYR A 64 -25.94 28.22 17.42
C TYR A 64 -25.04 28.39 18.63
N VAL A 65 -25.60 28.25 19.83
CA VAL A 65 -24.86 28.27 21.09
C VAL A 65 -24.46 26.85 21.42
N ASN A 66 -23.17 26.60 21.60
CA ASN A 66 -22.65 25.29 21.98
C ASN A 66 -22.65 25.18 23.51
N ASP A 67 -23.63 24.44 24.02
CA ASP A 67 -23.82 24.17 25.44
C ASP A 67 -22.60 23.42 26.01
N PRO A 68 -21.97 23.89 27.12
CA PRO A 68 -20.84 23.20 27.73
C PRO A 68 -21.23 21.86 28.39
N GLU A 69 -22.48 21.71 28.83
CA GLU A 69 -22.99 20.45 29.40
C GLU A 69 -23.31 19.43 28.30
N ARG A 70 -23.62 19.90 27.09
CA ARG A 70 -24.02 19.09 25.92
C ARG A 70 -23.42 19.64 24.62
N PRO A 71 -22.07 19.60 24.47
CA PRO A 71 -21.42 20.13 23.29
C PRO A 71 -21.74 19.27 22.07
N ALA A 72 -22.04 19.89 20.93
CA ALA A 72 -22.25 19.15 19.69
C ALA A 72 -20.93 18.53 19.21
N SER A 73 -20.96 17.25 18.87
CA SER A 73 -19.87 16.49 18.27
C SER A 73 -19.34 17.17 17.00
N ASN A 74 -20.23 17.79 16.23
CA ASN A 74 -19.91 18.52 15.01
C ASN A 74 -19.59 20.01 15.23
N PHE A 75 -19.51 20.53 16.45
CA PHE A 75 -19.18 21.94 16.70
C PHE A 75 -17.84 22.33 16.03
N ARG A 76 -17.85 23.45 15.29
CA ARG A 76 -16.77 23.96 14.40
C ARG A 76 -16.65 23.30 13.03
N PHE A 77 -17.45 22.28 12.74
CA PHE A 77 -17.60 21.78 11.38
C PHE A 77 -18.47 22.74 10.56
N ILE A 78 -18.06 22.99 9.32
CA ILE A 78 -18.80 23.76 8.31
C ILE A 78 -18.63 23.00 7.01
N ALA A 79 -19.73 22.51 6.44
CA ALA A 79 -19.72 21.58 5.32
C ALA A 79 -19.53 22.28 3.96
N TRP A 80 -20.07 23.48 3.79
CA TRP A 80 -19.86 24.26 2.57
C TRP A 80 -18.40 24.68 2.39
N THR A 81 -17.94 24.71 1.14
CA THR A 81 -16.54 24.99 0.81
C THR A 81 -16.15 26.43 1.15
N HIS A 82 -15.04 26.58 1.88
CA HIS A 82 -14.65 27.83 2.50
C HIS A 82 -13.14 28.08 2.51
N THR A 83 -12.77 29.34 2.68
CA THR A 83 -11.49 29.72 3.30
C THR A 83 -11.71 30.08 4.76
N MET A 84 -10.70 29.88 5.61
CA MET A 84 -10.81 30.12 7.05
C MET A 84 -9.65 31.00 7.53
N ARG A 85 -9.97 31.98 8.38
CA ARG A 85 -8.99 32.72 9.21
C ARG A 85 -9.25 32.41 10.68
N THR A 86 -8.19 32.16 11.45
CA THR A 86 -8.24 32.05 12.91
C THR A 86 -7.54 33.25 13.53
N GLU A 87 -8.11 33.80 14.59
CA GLU A 87 -7.58 34.89 15.41
C GLU A 87 -7.70 34.49 16.87
N THR A 88 -6.68 34.78 17.68
CA THR A 88 -6.68 34.61 19.14
C THR A 88 -6.53 35.98 19.77
N THR A 89 -7.25 36.25 20.86
CA THR A 89 -7.12 37.50 21.63
C THR A 89 -5.73 37.64 22.26
N LYS A 90 -5.33 38.88 22.59
CA LYS A 90 -4.04 39.13 23.28
C LYS A 90 -3.91 38.40 24.62
N LYS A 91 -5.02 38.23 25.34
CA LYS A 91 -5.11 37.49 26.60
C LYS A 91 -5.15 35.97 26.41
N LYS A 92 -5.37 35.48 25.19
CA LYS A 92 -5.62 34.07 24.85
C LYS A 92 -6.88 33.45 25.48
N ASP A 93 -7.78 34.30 25.97
CA ASP A 93 -9.10 33.93 26.51
C ASP A 93 -10.15 33.59 25.42
N TRP A 94 -9.90 33.92 24.15
CA TRP A 94 -10.82 33.61 23.04
C TRP A 94 -10.10 33.19 21.75
N ILE A 95 -10.69 32.22 21.05
CA ILE A 95 -10.38 31.85 19.66
C ILE A 95 -11.58 32.20 18.77
N THR A 96 -11.37 33.10 17.81
CA THR A 96 -12.33 33.41 16.73
C THR A 96 -11.89 32.72 15.45
N ARG A 97 -12.77 31.93 14.84
CA ARG A 97 -12.64 31.38 13.48
C ARG A 97 -13.65 32.06 12.57
N ARG A 98 -13.19 32.66 11.45
CA ARG A 98 -14.07 33.20 10.40
C ARG A 98 -13.93 32.35 9.14
N TYR A 99 -15.05 31.86 8.65
CA TYR A 99 -15.21 31.01 7.47
C TYR A 99 -15.88 31.86 6.39
N TYR A 100 -15.23 32.00 5.23
CA TYR A 100 -15.74 32.75 4.09
C TYR A 100 -16.12 31.75 3.01
N CYS A 101 -17.39 31.76 2.60
CA CYS A 101 -17.85 30.85 1.56
C CYS A 101 -17.12 31.13 0.25
N LEU A 102 -16.76 30.07 -0.47
CA LEU A 102 -16.25 30.20 -1.84
C LEU A 102 -17.33 30.01 -2.89
N GLY A 103 -18.59 29.76 -2.51
CA GLY A 103 -19.66 29.42 -3.44
C GLY A 103 -19.49 28.01 -4.01
N VAL A 104 -19.76 27.86 -5.31
CA VAL A 104 -19.86 26.54 -5.99
C VAL A 104 -19.28 26.60 -7.41
N MET A 105 -18.67 25.51 -7.86
CA MET A 105 -18.36 25.27 -9.27
C MET A 105 -19.58 24.65 -9.94
N LYS A 106 -20.08 25.26 -11.02
CA LYS A 106 -21.19 24.75 -11.84
C LYS A 106 -20.70 24.41 -13.24
N CYS A 107 -21.57 23.82 -14.05
CA CYS A 107 -21.37 23.76 -15.49
C CYS A 107 -21.82 25.07 -16.16
N SER A 108 -21.35 25.34 -17.38
CA SER A 108 -21.90 26.33 -18.30
C SER A 108 -23.33 26.02 -18.74
N GLU A 109 -23.73 24.74 -18.71
CA GLU A 109 -25.07 24.29 -19.06
C GLU A 109 -25.96 24.29 -17.80
N ASP A 110 -27.04 25.08 -17.81
CA ASP A 110 -27.92 25.28 -16.64
C ASP A 110 -28.61 23.99 -16.15
N GLU A 111 -28.95 23.08 -17.07
CA GLU A 111 -29.59 21.78 -16.77
C GLU A 111 -28.61 20.71 -16.25
N CYS A 112 -27.31 21.01 -16.18
CA CYS A 112 -26.31 20.04 -15.73
C CYS A 112 -26.24 19.98 -14.19
N PRO A 113 -26.42 18.79 -13.56
CA PRO A 113 -26.49 18.66 -12.10
C PRO A 113 -25.15 18.82 -11.37
N PHE A 114 -24.12 19.35 -12.04
CA PHE A 114 -22.78 19.48 -11.48
C PHE A 114 -22.68 20.62 -10.45
N ALA A 115 -22.56 20.25 -9.17
CA ALA A 115 -22.28 21.15 -8.05
C ALA A 115 -20.94 20.80 -7.37
N GLY A 116 -19.83 21.24 -7.97
CA GLY A 116 -18.48 20.96 -7.50
C GLY A 116 -18.02 21.90 -6.38
N SER A 117 -17.40 21.34 -5.34
CA SER A 117 -16.70 22.12 -4.30
C SER A 117 -15.52 22.91 -4.90
N PRO A 118 -15.47 24.26 -4.84
CA PRO A 118 -14.36 25.05 -5.38
C PRO A 118 -12.97 24.66 -4.85
N PRO A 119 -11.90 24.88 -5.62
CA PRO A 119 -10.53 24.71 -5.13
C PRO A 119 -10.12 25.85 -4.19
N THR A 120 -9.63 25.51 -3.00
CA THR A 120 -9.26 26.50 -1.95
C THR A 120 -7.86 27.11 -2.12
N GLY A 121 -7.11 26.69 -3.15
CA GLY A 121 -5.76 27.19 -3.41
C GLY A 121 -5.75 28.58 -4.05
N LYS A 122 -4.75 29.41 -3.72
CA LYS A 122 -4.59 30.74 -4.32
C LYS A 122 -4.54 30.63 -5.85
N LYS A 123 -5.34 31.47 -6.54
CA LYS A 123 -5.57 31.46 -8.01
C LYS A 123 -6.20 30.19 -8.61
N LYS A 124 -6.44 29.11 -7.85
CA LYS A 124 -6.93 27.84 -8.42
C LYS A 124 -8.34 27.90 -9.00
N ILE A 125 -9.20 28.80 -8.53
CA ILE A 125 -10.53 29.01 -9.13
C ILE A 125 -10.36 29.63 -10.53
N ALA A 126 -9.54 30.68 -10.64
CA ALA A 126 -9.23 31.33 -11.92
C ALA A 126 -8.59 30.34 -12.91
N GLU A 127 -7.62 29.53 -12.48
CA GLU A 127 -7.02 28.48 -13.33
C GLU A 127 -8.06 27.49 -13.94
N VAL A 128 -9.17 27.22 -13.23
CA VAL A 128 -10.23 26.34 -13.72
C VAL A 128 -11.18 27.05 -14.69
N VAL A 129 -11.55 28.30 -14.38
CA VAL A 129 -12.48 29.10 -15.19
C VAL A 129 -11.78 29.63 -16.46
N ASP A 130 -10.64 30.30 -16.31
CA ASP A 130 -9.83 30.84 -17.41
C ASP A 130 -9.28 29.72 -18.31
N GLY A 131 -9.05 28.54 -17.74
CA GLY A 131 -8.61 27.34 -18.44
C GLY A 131 -9.72 26.59 -19.18
N LEU A 132 -10.98 27.03 -19.08
CA LEU A 132 -12.18 26.39 -19.66
C LEU A 132 -12.21 24.87 -19.43
N ILE A 133 -11.92 24.45 -18.19
CA ILE A 133 -11.81 23.02 -17.86
C ILE A 133 -13.17 22.34 -18.10
N PRO A 134 -13.25 21.22 -18.85
CA PRO A 134 -14.50 20.53 -19.14
C PRO A 134 -15.28 20.12 -17.90
N CYS A 135 -16.59 20.01 -18.04
CA CYS A 135 -17.48 19.45 -17.03
C CYS A 135 -17.04 18.01 -16.68
N PRO A 136 -17.01 17.63 -15.38
CA PRO A 136 -16.68 16.26 -14.99
C PRO A 136 -17.81 15.26 -15.23
N VAL A 137 -19.01 15.71 -15.63
CA VAL A 137 -20.13 14.85 -16.02
C VAL A 137 -19.87 14.33 -17.44
N SER A 138 -19.66 13.03 -17.58
CA SER A 138 -19.18 12.40 -18.83
C SER A 138 -20.10 12.51 -20.05
N SER A 139 -21.33 12.98 -19.86
CA SER A 139 -22.34 13.21 -20.92
C SER A 139 -22.62 14.70 -21.14
N CYS A 140 -21.75 15.60 -20.67
CA CYS A 140 -21.94 17.04 -20.75
C CYS A 140 -20.72 17.70 -21.41
N ASP A 141 -20.94 18.37 -22.54
CA ASP A 141 -19.89 19.05 -23.32
C ASP A 141 -19.55 20.46 -22.79
N GLY A 142 -20.24 20.92 -21.74
CA GLY A 142 -19.99 22.21 -21.11
C GLY A 142 -18.68 22.28 -20.33
N TYR A 143 -18.35 23.48 -19.83
CA TYR A 143 -17.14 23.75 -19.05
C TYR A 143 -17.49 24.20 -17.62
N GLN A 144 -16.48 24.24 -16.74
CA GLN A 144 -16.67 24.60 -15.34
C GLN A 144 -16.65 26.12 -15.14
N ILE A 145 -17.75 26.66 -14.60
CA ILE A 145 -17.89 28.06 -14.21
C ILE A 145 -17.93 28.19 -12.69
N HIS A 146 -17.64 29.38 -12.17
CA HIS A 146 -17.67 29.66 -10.74
C HIS A 146 -18.82 30.61 -10.39
N THR A 147 -19.70 30.20 -9.48
CA THR A 147 -20.65 31.09 -8.80
C THR A 147 -20.04 31.45 -7.45
N ASP A 148 -19.69 32.73 -7.25
CA ASP A 148 -19.14 33.19 -5.98
C ASP A 148 -20.24 33.34 -4.90
N CYS A 149 -19.81 33.40 -3.64
CA CYS A 149 -20.70 33.62 -2.52
C CYS A 149 -20.03 34.53 -1.51
N ASN A 150 -20.81 35.46 -0.94
CA ASN A 150 -20.32 36.40 0.06
C ASN A 150 -20.70 36.00 1.49
N ALA A 151 -21.36 34.85 1.70
CA ALA A 151 -21.77 34.37 3.02
C ALA A 151 -20.57 34.09 3.94
N VAL A 152 -20.76 34.34 5.23
CA VAL A 152 -19.70 34.25 6.25
C VAL A 152 -20.27 33.56 7.49
N CYS A 153 -19.56 32.54 7.97
CA CYS A 153 -19.77 31.99 9.31
C CYS A 153 -18.65 32.43 10.25
N ARG A 154 -18.98 32.80 11.47
CA ARG A 154 -18.04 33.10 12.54
C ARG A 154 -18.30 32.17 13.72
N ILE A 155 -17.24 31.58 14.26
CA ILE A 155 -17.30 30.78 15.48
C ILE A 155 -16.36 31.41 16.50
N ASP A 156 -16.87 31.74 17.67
CA ASP A 156 -16.10 32.24 18.80
C ASP A 156 -16.15 31.19 19.91
N VAL A 157 -14.99 30.87 20.47
CA VAL A 157 -14.86 29.94 21.60
C VAL A 157 -14.03 30.57 22.68
N GLU A 158 -14.54 30.51 23.90
CA GLU A 158 -13.89 30.97 25.12
C GLU A 158 -13.01 29.86 25.70
N LEU A 159 -11.85 30.27 26.21
CA LEU A 159 -10.90 29.40 26.91
C LEU A 159 -10.78 29.82 28.37
N ASP A 160 -10.59 28.84 29.24
CA ASP A 160 -10.21 29.08 30.65
C ASP A 160 -8.72 29.35 30.83
N ASP A 161 -8.31 29.57 32.08
CA ASP A 161 -6.91 29.82 32.47
C ASP A 161 -5.97 28.62 32.16
N LEU A 162 -6.51 27.42 31.93
CA LEU A 162 -5.80 26.22 31.51
C LEU A 162 -5.82 26.01 29.98
N GLY A 163 -6.52 26.87 29.24
CA GLY A 163 -6.70 26.78 27.78
C GLY A 163 -7.77 25.78 27.34
N GLN A 164 -8.63 25.30 28.26
CA GLN A 164 -9.73 24.39 27.94
C GLN A 164 -10.97 25.18 27.48
N GLU A 165 -11.78 24.57 26.61
CA GLU A 165 -12.92 25.22 25.97
C GLU A 165 -14.12 25.23 26.92
N GLN A 166 -14.54 26.41 27.39
CA GLN A 166 -15.64 26.53 28.35
C GLN A 166 -16.99 26.89 27.72
N TRP A 167 -17.00 27.64 26.62
CA TRP A 167 -18.24 28.06 25.95
C TRP A 167 -17.99 28.42 24.49
N GLY A 168 -18.97 28.22 23.62
CA GLY A 168 -18.83 28.53 22.20
C GLY A 168 -20.11 29.01 21.54
N ILE A 169 -19.96 29.80 20.47
CA ILE A 169 -21.07 30.25 19.64
C ILE A 169 -20.68 30.30 18.17
N LEU A 170 -21.57 29.81 17.31
CA LEU A 170 -21.56 29.97 15.86
C LEU A 170 -22.56 31.07 15.48
N ARG A 171 -22.18 31.96 14.56
CA ARG A 171 -23.00 33.05 14.03
C ARG A 171 -22.78 33.18 12.52
N HIS A 172 -23.84 32.99 11.75
CA HIS A 172 -23.85 33.14 10.30
C HIS A 172 -24.27 34.55 9.88
N GLN A 173 -23.84 34.98 8.69
CA GLN A 173 -24.24 36.24 8.07
C GLN A 173 -24.38 36.10 6.54
N GLY A 174 -25.54 36.52 6.03
CA GLY A 174 -25.89 36.52 4.61
C GLY A 174 -26.59 35.23 4.19
N THR A 175 -26.93 35.13 2.90
CA THR A 175 -27.72 34.00 2.37
C THR A 175 -26.99 33.31 1.24
N HIS A 176 -27.01 31.98 1.24
CA HIS A 176 -26.50 31.15 0.15
C HIS A 176 -27.59 31.00 -0.92
N HIS A 177 -27.37 31.60 -2.09
CA HIS A 177 -28.25 31.50 -3.27
C HIS A 177 -27.71 30.52 -4.32
N HIS A 178 -26.98 29.51 -3.88
CA HIS A 178 -26.37 28.50 -4.73
C HIS A 178 -26.60 27.11 -4.16
N GLN A 179 -26.64 26.10 -5.02
CA GLN A 179 -26.68 24.70 -4.59
C GLN A 179 -25.47 24.40 -3.70
N TRP A 180 -25.67 23.52 -2.70
CA TRP A 180 -24.58 23.04 -1.87
C TRP A 180 -23.64 22.16 -2.70
N PRO A 181 -22.34 22.47 -2.73
CA PRO A 181 -21.38 21.52 -3.27
C PRO A 181 -21.23 20.34 -2.32
N GLU A 182 -20.99 19.15 -2.88
CA GLU A 182 -20.72 17.95 -2.10
C GLU A 182 -19.52 18.17 -1.16
N SER A 183 -19.70 17.85 0.13
CA SER A 183 -18.66 18.09 1.14
C SER A 183 -17.40 17.27 0.86
N LYS A 184 -16.30 17.99 0.64
CA LYS A 184 -14.97 17.38 0.46
C LYS A 184 -14.46 16.63 1.69
N LYS A 185 -15.06 16.78 2.87
CA LYS A 185 -14.57 16.19 4.14
C LYS A 185 -15.74 15.70 4.99
N ALA A 186 -15.68 14.44 5.43
CA ALA A 186 -16.57 13.96 6.48
C ALA A 186 -16.49 14.83 7.74
N ASP A 187 -17.64 15.03 8.36
CA ASP A 187 -17.85 15.64 9.67
C ASP A 187 -17.33 14.73 10.82
N PRO A 188 -17.15 15.26 12.04
CA PRO A 188 -16.82 14.46 13.22
C PRO A 188 -17.72 13.25 13.48
N ILE A 189 -19.05 13.36 13.40
CA ILE A 189 -19.99 12.24 13.64
C ILE A 189 -19.76 11.10 12.61
N SER A 190 -19.71 11.42 11.32
CA SER A 190 -19.41 10.45 10.25
C SER A 190 -18.04 9.78 10.44
N LYS A 191 -17.04 10.51 10.96
CA LYS A 191 -15.74 9.92 11.32
C LYS A 191 -15.83 8.99 12.53
N ALA A 192 -16.66 9.29 13.52
CA ALA A 192 -16.89 8.41 14.66
C ALA A 192 -17.54 7.09 14.22
N LYS A 193 -18.60 7.16 13.39
CA LYS A 193 -19.25 5.99 12.77
C LYS A 193 -18.27 5.16 11.94
N LEU A 194 -17.40 5.80 11.15
CA LEU A 194 -16.34 5.09 10.44
C LEU A 194 -15.30 4.46 11.38
N LYS A 195 -14.92 5.16 12.46
CA LYS A 195 -13.97 4.65 13.46
C LYS A 195 -14.50 3.37 14.11
N GLU A 196 -15.76 3.36 14.53
CA GLU A 196 -16.43 2.18 15.08
C GLU A 196 -16.36 0.99 14.09
N LYS A 197 -16.79 1.19 12.83
CA LYS A 197 -16.76 0.15 11.79
C LYS A 197 -15.35 -0.35 11.44
N VAL A 198 -14.31 0.49 11.60
CA VAL A 198 -12.89 0.10 11.45
C VAL A 198 -12.39 -0.71 12.65
N LEU A 199 -12.88 -0.43 13.86
CA LEU A 199 -12.48 -1.16 15.07
C LEU A 199 -13.22 -2.48 15.25
N SER A 200 -14.47 -2.59 14.75
CA SER A 200 -15.19 -3.87 14.68
C SER A 200 -14.58 -4.84 13.66
N ASP A 201 -13.99 -4.34 12.58
CA ASP A 201 -13.26 -5.14 11.58
C ASP A 201 -11.88 -4.54 11.24
N ILE A 202 -10.92 -4.88 12.09
CA ILE A 202 -9.51 -4.47 11.95
C ILE A 202 -8.80 -5.09 10.74
N LYS A 203 -9.39 -6.09 10.07
CA LYS A 203 -8.77 -6.83 8.96
C LYS A 203 -9.14 -6.24 7.61
N THR A 204 -10.37 -5.77 7.43
CA THR A 204 -10.84 -5.27 6.14
C THR A 204 -10.09 -4.01 5.71
N GLY A 205 -9.45 -4.09 4.53
CA GLY A 205 -8.69 -3.00 3.94
C GLY A 205 -9.58 -1.91 3.32
N PRO A 206 -9.02 -0.74 2.95
CA PRO A 206 -9.80 0.41 2.47
C PRO A 206 -10.68 0.11 1.26
N LEU A 207 -10.24 -0.74 0.33
CA LEU A 207 -11.05 -1.15 -0.82
C LEU A 207 -12.26 -2.01 -0.40
N GLY A 208 -12.08 -2.91 0.57
CA GLY A 208 -13.16 -3.73 1.12
C GLY A 208 -14.18 -2.90 1.92
N LEU A 209 -13.72 -1.90 2.67
CA LEU A 209 -14.61 -0.94 3.33
C LEU A 209 -15.43 -0.13 2.30
N LYS A 210 -14.79 0.32 1.20
CA LYS A 210 -15.44 1.08 0.13
C LYS A 210 -16.49 0.27 -0.65
N VAL A 211 -16.18 -0.96 -1.02
CA VAL A 211 -17.09 -1.81 -1.82
C VAL A 211 -18.11 -2.53 -0.93
N GLY A 212 -17.81 -2.68 0.36
CA GLY A 212 -18.50 -3.60 1.26
C GLY A 212 -18.03 -5.05 1.06
N GLN A 213 -18.36 -5.91 2.02
CA GLN A 213 -18.18 -7.35 1.90
C GLN A 213 -19.53 -8.05 1.77
N VAL A 214 -19.58 -9.08 0.94
CA VAL A 214 -20.71 -10.00 0.87
C VAL A 214 -20.59 -10.96 2.05
N HIS A 215 -21.41 -10.75 3.08
CA HIS A 215 -21.59 -11.72 4.16
C HIS A 215 -22.43 -12.89 3.63
N SER A 216 -22.23 -14.09 4.19
CA SER A 216 -23.00 -15.27 3.80
C SER A 216 -24.42 -15.21 4.37
N GLY A 217 -25.31 -14.48 3.70
CA GLY A 217 -26.70 -14.30 4.09
C GLY A 217 -27.45 -13.33 3.16
N THR A 218 -28.72 -13.08 3.46
CA THR A 218 -29.58 -12.13 2.71
C THR A 218 -29.45 -10.67 3.19
N GLU A 219 -28.43 -10.35 3.98
CA GLU A 219 -28.22 -8.98 4.47
C GLU A 219 -27.64 -8.06 3.37
N PRO A 220 -28.06 -6.79 3.31
CA PRO A 220 -27.56 -5.84 2.33
C PRO A 220 -26.07 -5.53 2.56
N ILE A 221 -25.34 -5.35 1.46
CA ILE A 221 -23.90 -5.03 1.47
C ILE A 221 -23.71 -3.61 2.04
N GLN A 222 -23.30 -3.51 3.31
CA GLN A 222 -23.06 -2.22 3.96
C GLN A 222 -21.73 -1.60 3.53
N THR A 223 -21.76 -0.57 2.68
CA THR A 223 -20.55 0.20 2.33
C THR A 223 -20.26 1.28 3.39
N VAL A 224 -19.08 1.90 3.36
CA VAL A 224 -18.82 3.15 4.10
C VAL A 224 -19.31 4.39 3.34
N LEU A 225 -19.70 4.26 2.07
CA LEU A 225 -20.31 5.35 1.30
C LEU A 225 -21.63 5.81 1.93
N ASP A 226 -22.38 4.87 2.51
CA ASP A 226 -23.65 5.12 3.23
C ASP A 226 -23.45 5.99 4.49
N ILE A 227 -22.23 6.02 5.04
CA ILE A 227 -21.88 6.88 6.18
C ILE A 227 -21.59 8.30 5.69
N HIS A 228 -20.71 8.45 4.69
CA HIS A 228 -20.43 9.74 4.08
C HIS A 228 -19.76 9.56 2.69
N PRO A 229 -20.23 10.23 1.61
CA PRO A 229 -19.70 10.07 0.25
C PRO A 229 -18.18 10.24 0.10
N SER A 230 -17.61 11.22 0.83
CA SER A 230 -16.16 11.47 0.91
C SER A 230 -15.26 10.28 1.30
N PHE A 231 -15.83 9.17 1.83
CA PHE A 231 -15.12 7.92 2.08
C PHE A 231 -14.94 7.04 0.81
N GLY A 232 -15.57 7.38 -0.31
CA GLY A 232 -15.31 6.78 -1.62
C GLY A 232 -13.90 7.00 -2.15
N HIS A 233 -13.13 7.91 -1.56
CA HIS A 233 -11.72 8.14 -1.90
C HIS A 233 -10.81 7.16 -1.14
N THR A 234 -10.39 6.08 -1.79
CA THR A 234 -9.65 4.96 -1.18
C THR A 234 -8.43 5.39 -0.37
N ASP A 235 -7.61 6.35 -0.85
CA ASP A 235 -6.41 6.79 -0.12
C ASP A 235 -6.73 7.53 1.18
N ARG A 236 -7.80 8.34 1.18
CA ARG A 236 -8.27 9.05 2.38
C ARG A 236 -8.84 8.07 3.39
N LEU A 237 -9.62 7.10 2.91
CA LEU A 237 -10.14 6.01 3.74
C LEU A 237 -8.99 5.18 4.34
N GLY A 238 -7.93 4.92 3.58
CA GLY A 238 -6.70 4.29 4.06
C GLY A 238 -5.91 5.13 5.07
N TYR A 239 -5.88 6.46 4.91
CA TYR A 239 -5.33 7.37 5.92
C TYR A 239 -6.13 7.34 7.23
N LEU A 240 -7.45 7.54 7.17
CA LEU A 240 -8.31 7.54 8.36
C LEU A 240 -8.27 6.19 9.09
N ARG A 241 -8.33 5.08 8.35
CA ARG A 241 -8.21 3.72 8.90
C ARG A 241 -6.93 3.53 9.71
N ARG A 242 -5.77 4.02 9.21
CA ARG A 242 -4.50 3.95 9.96
C ARG A 242 -4.54 4.83 11.21
N ASP A 243 -4.95 6.09 11.08
CA ASP A 243 -5.08 7.02 12.22
C ASP A 243 -5.96 6.43 13.35
N PHE A 244 -7.05 5.75 13.00
CA PHE A 244 -7.93 5.09 13.96
C PHE A 244 -7.31 3.85 14.63
N LEU A 245 -6.59 3.00 13.86
CA LEU A 245 -5.92 1.81 14.40
C LEU A 245 -4.68 2.17 15.24
N GLU A 246 -3.95 3.22 14.85
CA GLU A 246 -2.84 3.79 15.62
C GLU A 246 -3.34 4.35 16.95
N LYS A 247 -4.40 5.16 16.94
CA LYS A 247 -5.04 5.69 18.17
C LYS A 247 -5.67 4.63 19.07
N ALA A 248 -5.98 3.45 18.53
CA ALA A 248 -6.46 2.29 19.28
C ALA A 248 -5.32 1.36 19.77
N GLY A 249 -4.05 1.66 19.46
CA GLY A 249 -2.91 0.81 19.83
C GLY A 249 -2.80 -0.50 19.03
N ILE A 250 -3.58 -0.66 17.97
CA ILE A 250 -3.64 -1.88 17.14
C ILE A 250 -2.56 -1.86 16.04
N MET A 251 -2.14 -0.67 15.63
CA MET A 251 -1.11 -0.45 14.60
C MET A 251 -0.02 0.47 15.13
N THR A 252 1.25 0.15 14.85
CA THR A 252 2.38 1.03 15.19
C THR A 252 2.42 2.23 14.23
N ASN A 253 2.47 3.44 14.80
CA ASN A 253 2.70 4.66 14.03
C ASN A 253 4.14 4.69 13.51
N THR A 254 4.33 4.93 12.21
CA THR A 254 5.66 4.93 11.55
C THR A 254 6.53 6.15 11.90
N ARG A 255 6.01 7.08 12.70
CA ARG A 255 6.70 8.25 13.26
C ARG A 255 6.79 8.22 14.78
N ASP A 256 6.46 7.10 15.40
CA ASP A 256 6.60 6.89 16.84
C ASP A 256 8.10 6.83 17.22
N PRO A 257 8.59 7.71 18.10
CA PRO A 257 9.98 7.66 18.56
C PRO A 257 10.37 6.33 19.20
N GLU A 258 9.39 5.61 19.77
CA GLU A 258 9.56 4.31 20.44
C GLU A 258 9.29 3.11 19.50
N ALA A 259 9.14 3.33 18.19
CA ALA A 259 8.85 2.27 17.23
C ALA A 259 9.88 1.12 17.24
N GLY A 260 11.15 1.44 17.52
CA GLY A 260 12.24 0.46 17.66
C GLY A 260 12.02 -0.49 18.85
N ASP A 261 11.65 0.06 20.00
CA ASP A 261 11.38 -0.72 21.22
C ASP A 261 10.15 -1.60 21.03
N LYS A 262 9.11 -1.08 20.37
CA LYS A 262 7.87 -1.84 20.06
C LYS A 262 8.13 -3.01 19.11
N TRP A 263 9.08 -2.89 18.17
CA TRP A 263 9.51 -4.03 17.35
C TRP A 263 10.20 -5.11 18.21
N LEU A 264 11.12 -4.73 19.10
CA LEU A 264 11.81 -5.69 19.95
C LEU A 264 10.84 -6.39 20.93
N GLN A 265 9.90 -5.65 21.52
CA GLN A 265 8.82 -6.22 22.34
C GLN A 265 7.94 -7.19 21.51
N THR A 266 7.64 -6.87 20.25
CA THR A 266 6.90 -7.78 19.35
C THR A 266 7.67 -9.08 19.09
N MET A 267 8.99 -9.01 18.90
CA MET A 267 9.84 -10.21 18.75
C MET A 267 9.88 -11.04 20.05
N MET A 268 9.92 -10.41 21.22
CA MET A 268 9.80 -11.09 22.53
C MET A 268 8.43 -11.76 22.71
N ASP A 269 7.35 -11.09 22.30
CA ASP A 269 5.98 -11.62 22.30
C ASP A 269 5.84 -12.84 21.37
N TRP A 270 6.45 -12.80 20.19
CA TRP A 270 6.48 -13.94 19.27
C TRP A 270 7.35 -15.08 19.81
N SER A 271 8.45 -14.78 20.48
CA SER A 271 9.28 -15.80 21.13
C SER A 271 8.51 -16.53 22.24
N ARG A 272 7.76 -15.80 23.08
CA ARG A 272 6.80 -16.38 24.05
C ARG A 272 5.68 -17.22 23.41
N LYS A 273 5.48 -17.10 22.09
CA LYS A 273 4.51 -17.88 21.28
C LYS A 273 5.17 -18.96 20.40
N GLY A 274 6.43 -19.30 20.64
CA GLY A 274 7.14 -20.39 19.95
C GLY A 274 7.96 -19.98 18.72
N LEU A 275 8.24 -18.68 18.53
CA LEU A 275 9.24 -18.23 17.57
C LEU A 275 10.66 -18.43 18.14
N ILE A 276 11.48 -19.18 17.42
CA ILE A 276 12.90 -19.37 17.72
C ILE A 276 13.77 -18.54 16.78
N VAL A 277 14.96 -18.19 17.23
CA VAL A 277 15.97 -17.44 16.47
C VAL A 277 17.19 -18.36 16.28
N PRO A 278 17.28 -19.15 15.19
CA PRO A 278 18.39 -20.09 14.99
C PRO A 278 19.76 -19.42 14.85
N SER A 279 19.80 -18.17 14.41
CA SER A 279 21.03 -17.38 14.31
C SER A 279 20.72 -15.89 14.25
N SER A 280 21.58 -15.07 14.85
CA SER A 280 21.49 -13.60 14.78
C SER A 280 22.85 -12.96 15.00
N SER A 281 23.12 -11.89 14.26
CA SER A 281 24.26 -11.01 14.47
C SER A 281 23.88 -9.58 14.06
N ILE A 282 24.47 -8.59 14.74
CA ILE A 282 24.34 -7.16 14.40
C ILE A 282 25.66 -6.58 13.85
N ALA A 283 26.65 -7.45 13.60
CA ALA A 283 27.99 -7.02 13.21
C ALA A 283 28.12 -6.84 11.69
N GLY A 284 27.98 -5.59 11.21
CA GLY A 284 28.40 -5.16 9.87
C GLY A 284 27.91 -6.06 8.73
N ASP A 285 28.85 -6.61 7.95
CA ASP A 285 28.57 -7.50 6.81
C ASP A 285 27.95 -8.86 7.21
N ASN A 286 27.90 -9.18 8.50
CA ASN A 286 27.19 -10.32 9.09
C ASN A 286 25.93 -9.87 9.86
N ALA A 287 25.36 -8.69 9.54
CA ALA A 287 24.09 -8.26 10.13
C ALA A 287 22.93 -9.12 9.60
N HIS A 288 22.35 -9.94 10.47
CA HIS A 288 21.21 -10.81 10.15
C HIS A 288 20.40 -11.21 11.39
N ILE A 289 19.13 -11.55 11.20
CA ILE A 289 18.30 -12.22 12.21
C ILE A 289 17.49 -13.31 11.49
N SER A 290 17.88 -14.55 11.71
CA SER A 290 17.17 -15.75 11.24
C SER A 290 16.15 -16.18 12.28
N PHE A 291 14.91 -16.44 11.86
CA PHE A 291 13.81 -16.86 12.74
C PHE A 291 12.85 -17.84 12.07
N GLN A 292 12.31 -18.75 12.86
CA GLN A 292 11.37 -19.79 12.43
C GLN A 292 10.56 -20.27 13.64
N THR A 293 9.56 -21.14 13.46
CA THR A 293 8.93 -21.87 14.57
C THR A 293 9.48 -23.29 14.65
N GLU A 294 9.24 -23.99 15.77
CA GLU A 294 9.59 -25.41 15.89
C GLU A 294 8.91 -26.26 14.80
N TRP A 295 7.69 -25.92 14.39
CA TRP A 295 7.00 -26.59 13.29
C TRP A 295 7.66 -26.34 11.93
N MET A 296 8.06 -25.09 11.63
CA MET A 296 8.83 -24.78 10.42
C MET A 296 10.16 -25.55 10.37
N ALA A 297 10.81 -25.71 11.52
CA ALA A 297 12.04 -26.49 11.68
C ALA A 297 11.84 -27.99 11.42
N LYS A 298 10.68 -28.55 11.81
CA LYS A 298 10.32 -29.95 11.54
C LYS A 298 10.04 -30.15 10.05
N VAL A 299 9.21 -29.30 9.45
CA VAL A 299 8.86 -29.34 8.02
C VAL A 299 10.12 -29.28 7.14
N LEU A 300 11.16 -28.51 7.51
CA LEU A 300 12.44 -28.48 6.79
C LEU A 300 13.12 -29.86 6.65
N VAL A 301 12.90 -30.76 7.60
CA VAL A 301 13.60 -32.05 7.74
C VAL A 301 12.66 -33.25 7.75
N GLU A 302 11.38 -33.06 7.42
CA GLU A 302 10.37 -34.09 7.39
C GLU A 302 10.44 -34.84 6.04
N PRO A 303 10.63 -36.17 6.02
CA PRO A 303 10.64 -36.93 4.78
C PRO A 303 9.22 -37.04 4.21
N ASP A 304 9.07 -36.85 2.89
CA ASP A 304 7.80 -37.06 2.18
C ASP A 304 7.47 -38.56 2.14
N GLU A 305 6.53 -39.01 2.98
CA GLU A 305 6.11 -40.42 3.10
C GLU A 305 5.62 -41.03 1.76
N LYS A 306 5.30 -40.21 0.75
CA LYS A 306 4.74 -40.66 -0.54
C LYS A 306 5.75 -40.63 -1.68
N SER A 307 6.99 -40.24 -1.42
CA SER A 307 7.95 -39.89 -2.46
C SER A 307 9.36 -40.32 -2.09
N ASP A 308 10.02 -41.06 -2.98
CA ASP A 308 11.48 -41.25 -2.95
C ASP A 308 12.26 -39.94 -3.21
N MET A 309 11.56 -38.80 -3.30
CA MET A 309 12.07 -37.48 -3.64
C MET A 309 11.56 -36.39 -2.72
N TYR A 310 12.49 -35.58 -2.21
CA TYR A 310 12.16 -34.32 -1.54
C TYR A 310 11.51 -33.35 -2.53
N THR A 311 10.24 -33.00 -2.29
CA THR A 311 9.43 -32.14 -3.17
C THR A 311 9.43 -30.66 -2.75
N GLY A 312 9.99 -30.35 -1.58
CA GLY A 312 10.14 -29.00 -1.05
C GLY A 312 11.29 -28.19 -1.67
N GLY A 313 11.30 -26.88 -1.42
CA GLY A 313 12.48 -26.02 -1.60
C GLY A 313 13.00 -25.53 -0.24
N LEU A 314 14.28 -25.16 -0.12
CA LEU A 314 14.89 -24.68 1.15
C LEU A 314 14.11 -23.48 1.71
N LEU A 315 13.46 -22.71 0.84
CA LEU A 315 12.77 -21.47 1.19
C LEU A 315 11.30 -21.68 1.53
N SER A 316 10.74 -22.83 1.16
CA SER A 316 9.38 -23.25 1.49
C SER A 316 9.07 -24.67 1.05
N ASP A 317 8.37 -25.42 1.89
CA ASP A 317 7.87 -26.76 1.60
C ASP A 317 6.33 -26.79 1.49
N TYR A 318 5.74 -27.84 0.90
CA TYR A 318 4.30 -27.93 0.68
C TYR A 318 3.58 -28.70 1.79
N CYS A 319 2.85 -27.99 2.64
CA CYS A 319 2.05 -28.61 3.70
C CYS A 319 0.70 -29.08 3.16
N GLU A 320 0.58 -30.38 2.88
CA GLU A 320 -0.64 -31.04 2.38
C GLU A 320 -1.89 -30.77 3.26
N PRO A 321 -1.84 -30.84 4.61
CA PRO A 321 -3.00 -30.52 5.47
C PRO A 321 -3.67 -29.17 5.22
N ILE A 322 -2.90 -28.14 4.85
CA ILE A 322 -3.41 -26.79 4.56
C ILE A 322 -3.39 -26.44 3.06
N LYS A 323 -2.92 -27.37 2.22
CA LYS A 323 -2.75 -27.26 0.76
C LYS A 323 -1.99 -26.01 0.31
N ARG A 324 -0.94 -25.63 1.04
CA ARG A 324 -0.16 -24.41 0.80
C ARG A 324 1.33 -24.63 1.02
N TRP A 325 2.13 -23.86 0.26
CA TRP A 325 3.55 -23.67 0.52
C TRP A 325 3.76 -22.88 1.82
N VAL A 326 4.66 -23.38 2.66
CA VAL A 326 4.98 -22.90 4.00
C VAL A 326 6.46 -22.52 4.04
N PRO A 327 6.82 -21.30 4.44
CA PRO A 327 8.23 -20.94 4.63
C PRO A 327 8.83 -21.74 5.78
N VAL A 328 10.03 -22.29 5.59
CA VAL A 328 10.72 -23.12 6.60
C VAL A 328 11.78 -22.36 7.40
N LEU A 329 12.34 -21.29 6.83
CA LEU A 329 13.18 -20.32 7.52
C LEU A 329 12.89 -18.91 7.00
N PHE A 330 12.77 -17.94 7.90
CA PHE A 330 12.86 -16.52 7.57
C PHE A 330 14.20 -15.94 8.02
N THR A 331 14.73 -15.00 7.26
CA THR A 331 15.92 -14.25 7.67
C THR A 331 15.79 -12.79 7.24
N TRP A 332 15.94 -11.87 8.20
CA TRP A 332 16.29 -10.49 7.92
C TRP A 332 17.80 -10.40 7.66
N LEU A 333 18.20 -9.68 6.62
CA LEU A 333 19.60 -9.43 6.27
C LEU A 333 19.85 -7.92 6.22
N GLY A 334 21.01 -7.48 6.72
CA GLY A 334 21.46 -6.08 6.64
C GLY A 334 21.83 -5.61 5.23
N GLY A 335 21.88 -6.52 4.25
CA GLY A 335 22.29 -6.24 2.88
C GLY A 335 21.87 -7.32 1.89
N LEU A 336 22.31 -7.14 0.64
CA LEU A 336 22.00 -8.01 -0.51
C LEU A 336 23.28 -8.51 -1.22
N SER A 337 24.42 -8.50 -0.54
CA SER A 337 25.68 -9.03 -1.06
C SER A 337 25.75 -10.56 -0.96
N THR A 338 26.75 -11.15 -1.60
CA THR A 338 27.05 -12.59 -1.52
C THR A 338 27.11 -13.08 -0.07
N GLU A 339 27.86 -12.39 0.80
CA GLU A 339 28.04 -12.75 2.22
C GLU A 339 26.70 -12.79 2.97
N HIS A 340 25.83 -11.80 2.75
CA HIS A 340 24.50 -11.77 3.38
C HIS A 340 23.64 -12.98 2.96
N TYR A 341 23.66 -13.37 1.68
CA TYR A 341 22.96 -14.58 1.23
C TYR A 341 23.62 -15.86 1.75
N LYS A 342 24.95 -15.91 1.78
CA LYS A 342 25.73 -17.03 2.33
C LYS A 342 25.30 -17.33 3.76
N ILE A 343 25.20 -16.31 4.62
CA ILE A 343 24.75 -16.47 6.01
C ILE A 343 23.36 -17.14 6.10
N HIS A 344 22.37 -16.67 5.34
CA HIS A 344 21.04 -17.29 5.32
C HIS A 344 21.10 -18.77 4.93
N PHE A 345 21.87 -19.11 3.88
CA PHE A 345 22.04 -20.49 3.44
C PHE A 345 22.84 -21.33 4.44
N THR A 346 23.89 -20.80 5.08
CA THR A 346 24.67 -21.51 6.10
C THR A 346 23.78 -21.92 7.28
N VAL A 347 22.97 -21.00 7.82
CA VAL A 347 22.02 -21.28 8.93
C VAL A 347 21.00 -22.37 8.56
N LEU A 348 20.66 -22.47 7.29
CA LEU A 348 19.65 -23.38 6.77
C LEU A 348 20.22 -24.76 6.45
N LEU A 349 21.36 -24.81 5.75
CA LEU A 349 22.09 -26.04 5.44
C LEU A 349 22.65 -26.72 6.69
N GLN A 350 23.09 -25.95 7.70
CA GLN A 350 23.50 -26.50 9.01
C GLN A 350 22.37 -27.20 9.76
N GLN A 351 21.10 -26.86 9.53
CA GLN A 351 19.98 -27.58 10.13
C GLN A 351 19.78 -28.94 9.46
N ILE A 352 19.90 -29.00 8.13
CA ILE A 352 19.85 -30.25 7.36
C ILE A 352 21.05 -31.15 7.73
N GLN A 353 22.27 -30.59 7.82
CA GLN A 353 23.49 -31.32 8.21
C GLN A 353 23.39 -31.97 9.61
N LYS A 354 22.63 -31.38 10.53
CA LYS A 354 22.43 -31.93 11.89
C LYS A 354 21.48 -33.13 11.94
N THR A 355 20.87 -33.52 10.81
CA THR A 355 20.02 -34.70 10.73
C THR A 355 20.85 -35.96 10.49
N ASN A 356 20.45 -37.09 11.08
CA ASN A 356 21.06 -38.41 10.80
C ASN A 356 20.53 -39.01 9.48
N MET A 357 20.54 -38.23 8.41
CA MET A 357 20.14 -38.68 7.07
C MET A 357 21.33 -39.24 6.29
N SER A 358 21.03 -40.10 5.30
CA SER A 358 22.04 -40.55 4.34
C SER A 358 22.47 -39.43 3.40
N ASP A 359 23.69 -39.52 2.85
CA ASP A 359 24.21 -38.52 1.90
C ASP A 359 23.30 -38.33 0.68
N LYS A 360 22.58 -39.38 0.26
CA LYS A 360 21.55 -39.31 -0.78
C LYS A 360 20.40 -38.38 -0.37
N ASN A 361 19.83 -38.57 0.82
CA ASN A 361 18.68 -37.80 1.30
C ASN A 361 19.09 -36.35 1.63
N THR A 362 20.21 -36.17 2.34
CA THR A 362 20.86 -34.86 2.56
C THR A 362 21.10 -34.16 1.24
N GLY A 363 21.69 -34.86 0.27
CA GLY A 363 21.97 -34.39 -1.08
C GLY A 363 20.73 -34.02 -1.90
N MET A 364 19.52 -34.42 -1.48
CA MET A 364 18.26 -34.08 -2.14
C MET A 364 17.52 -32.94 -1.42
N MET A 365 17.58 -32.86 -0.09
CA MET A 365 17.06 -31.70 0.67
C MET A 365 17.74 -30.39 0.29
N VAL A 366 19.02 -30.45 -0.09
CA VAL A 366 19.82 -29.30 -0.53
C VAL A 366 19.63 -28.93 -2.01
N GLU A 367 18.85 -29.67 -2.81
CA GLU A 367 18.54 -29.32 -4.22
C GLU A 367 17.56 -28.14 -4.29
N GLN A 368 17.93 -27.05 -4.99
CA GLN A 368 17.27 -25.75 -4.88
C GLN A 368 16.84 -25.10 -6.17
N VAL A 369 15.62 -24.55 -6.16
CA VAL A 369 15.12 -23.64 -7.20
C VAL A 369 15.37 -22.19 -6.78
N VAL A 370 16.40 -21.56 -7.35
CA VAL A 370 16.85 -20.20 -6.98
C VAL A 370 16.47 -19.13 -8.00
N ASN A 371 16.23 -17.92 -7.51
CA ASN A 371 15.72 -16.80 -8.30
C ASN A 371 16.82 -15.80 -8.68
N PHE A 372 17.84 -16.31 -9.38
CA PHE A 372 18.56 -15.57 -10.43
C PHE A 372 19.27 -14.24 -10.07
N SER A 373 19.49 -13.93 -8.79
CA SER A 373 20.48 -12.91 -8.40
C SER A 373 21.87 -13.55 -8.30
N THR A 374 22.89 -12.93 -8.91
CA THR A 374 24.27 -13.46 -8.90
C THR A 374 24.80 -13.61 -7.48
N ALA A 375 24.47 -12.66 -6.59
CA ALA A 375 24.84 -12.70 -5.17
C ALA A 375 24.19 -13.87 -4.43
N GLN A 376 22.91 -14.17 -4.70
CA GLN A 376 22.22 -15.31 -4.09
C GLN A 376 22.83 -16.64 -4.57
N LYS A 377 23.13 -16.75 -5.87
CA LYS A 377 23.79 -17.94 -6.45
C LYS A 377 25.17 -18.17 -5.85
N ALA A 378 25.99 -17.11 -5.76
CA ALA A 378 27.31 -17.19 -5.14
C ALA A 378 27.22 -17.54 -3.64
N GLY A 379 26.30 -16.89 -2.90
CA GLY A 379 26.13 -17.13 -1.47
C GLY A 379 25.68 -18.54 -1.14
N PHE A 380 24.78 -19.13 -1.94
CA PHE A 380 24.42 -20.54 -1.80
C PHE A 380 25.62 -21.46 -2.00
N VAL A 381 26.39 -21.23 -3.07
CA VAL A 381 27.56 -22.05 -3.40
C VAL A 381 28.61 -21.98 -2.29
N GLU A 382 28.92 -20.79 -1.80
CA GLU A 382 29.88 -20.59 -0.71
C GLU A 382 29.39 -21.24 0.59
N ALA A 383 28.11 -21.11 0.94
CA ALA A 383 27.52 -21.75 2.11
C ALA A 383 27.52 -23.28 2.00
N TYR A 384 27.21 -23.83 0.83
CA TYR A 384 27.23 -25.28 0.58
C TYR A 384 28.64 -25.85 0.72
N MET A 385 29.63 -25.19 0.11
CA MET A 385 31.04 -25.59 0.18
C MET A 385 31.57 -25.51 1.61
N GLU A 386 31.17 -24.50 2.39
CA GLU A 386 31.54 -24.36 3.81
C GLU A 386 30.91 -25.45 4.69
N VAL A 387 29.58 -25.63 4.61
CA VAL A 387 28.83 -26.53 5.48
C VAL A 387 29.15 -28.00 5.20
N PHE A 388 29.16 -28.43 3.94
CA PHE A 388 29.41 -29.84 3.57
C PHE A 388 30.87 -30.14 3.23
N HIS A 389 31.79 -29.20 3.52
CA HIS A 389 33.22 -29.31 3.23
C HIS A 389 33.52 -29.70 1.76
N CYS A 390 32.69 -29.23 0.83
CA CYS A 390 32.79 -29.56 -0.57
C CYS A 390 33.80 -28.63 -1.27
N HIS A 391 34.89 -29.20 -1.78
CA HIS A 391 35.92 -28.43 -2.49
C HIS A 391 35.62 -28.18 -3.98
N ASP A 392 34.72 -28.97 -4.58
CA ASP A 392 34.27 -28.74 -5.95
C ASP A 392 33.06 -27.80 -6.00
N LYS A 393 33.23 -26.70 -6.74
CA LYS A 393 32.18 -25.71 -7.00
C LYS A 393 31.06 -26.28 -7.88
N ASN A 394 31.36 -27.25 -8.74
CA ASN A 394 30.38 -27.81 -9.66
C ASN A 394 29.37 -28.71 -8.96
N VAL A 395 29.76 -29.45 -7.90
CA VAL A 395 28.83 -30.12 -6.97
C VAL A 395 27.85 -29.12 -6.38
N ALA A 396 28.32 -28.01 -5.82
CA ALA A 396 27.44 -26.99 -5.24
C ALA A 396 26.51 -26.35 -6.30
N LEU A 397 27.00 -26.20 -7.54
CA LEU A 397 26.21 -25.71 -8.68
C LEU A 397 25.26 -26.76 -9.29
N SER A 398 25.44 -28.06 -9.05
CA SER A 398 24.51 -29.11 -9.51
C SER A 398 23.25 -29.15 -8.66
N LYS A 399 23.36 -28.72 -7.39
CA LYS A 399 22.24 -28.49 -6.46
C LYS A 399 21.40 -27.25 -6.78
N LEU A 400 21.71 -26.50 -7.84
CA LEU A 400 20.94 -25.32 -8.25
C LEU A 400 20.17 -25.54 -9.55
N HIS A 401 18.88 -25.23 -9.51
CA HIS A 401 17.90 -25.39 -10.57
C HIS A 401 17.22 -24.04 -10.86
N GLY A 402 16.77 -23.86 -12.11
CA GLY A 402 16.16 -22.62 -12.56
C GLY A 402 14.65 -22.60 -12.36
N CYS A 403 14.12 -21.47 -11.89
CA CYS A 403 12.66 -21.31 -11.77
C CYS A 403 12.00 -20.96 -13.12
N GLU A 404 11.23 -21.90 -13.66
CA GLU A 404 10.43 -21.72 -14.87
C GLU A 404 9.43 -20.56 -14.75
N TRP A 405 8.80 -20.40 -13.58
CA TRP A 405 7.83 -19.33 -13.33
C TRP A 405 8.48 -17.94 -13.39
N HIS A 406 9.73 -17.78 -12.93
CA HIS A 406 10.46 -16.52 -13.05
C HIS A 406 10.88 -16.20 -14.48
N PHE A 407 11.26 -17.21 -15.25
CA PHE A 407 11.46 -17.04 -16.69
C PHE A 407 10.17 -16.55 -17.36
N LEU A 408 9.03 -17.20 -17.10
CA LEU A 408 7.73 -16.80 -17.66
C LEU A 408 7.24 -15.42 -17.18
N GLN A 409 7.54 -15.02 -15.94
CA GLN A 409 7.27 -13.67 -15.44
C GLN A 409 8.19 -12.61 -16.08
N ALA A 410 9.46 -12.92 -16.29
CA ALA A 410 10.36 -12.06 -17.05
C ALA A 410 9.89 -11.90 -18.50
N VAL A 411 9.51 -13.00 -19.17
CA VAL A 411 8.85 -13.01 -20.50
C VAL A 411 7.62 -12.12 -20.51
N THR A 412 6.76 -12.20 -19.48
CA THR A 412 5.54 -11.38 -19.34
C THR A 412 5.86 -9.90 -19.12
N ARG A 413 6.90 -9.57 -18.35
CA ARG A 413 7.39 -8.21 -18.14
C ARG A 413 7.93 -7.60 -19.43
N LEU A 414 8.74 -8.34 -20.19
CA LEU A 414 9.24 -7.90 -21.50
C LEU A 414 8.10 -7.76 -22.52
N LYS A 415 7.14 -8.69 -22.54
CA LYS A 415 5.90 -8.63 -23.35
C LYS A 415 5.07 -7.37 -23.10
N LYS A 416 5.06 -6.84 -21.88
CA LYS A 416 4.37 -5.58 -21.54
C LYS A 416 5.13 -4.34 -22.03
N ASN A 417 6.45 -4.43 -22.23
CA ASN A 417 7.26 -3.31 -22.71
C ASN A 417 7.19 -3.19 -24.24
N SER A 418 6.26 -2.36 -24.74
CA SER A 418 6.04 -2.12 -26.16
C SER A 418 7.26 -1.57 -26.94
N LYS A 419 8.32 -1.09 -26.26
CA LYS A 419 9.59 -0.72 -26.91
C LYS A 419 10.42 -1.96 -27.30
N ILE A 420 10.37 -3.03 -26.50
CA ILE A 420 11.12 -4.28 -26.73
C ILE A 420 10.28 -5.25 -27.57
N VAL A 421 9.00 -5.42 -27.22
CA VAL A 421 8.07 -6.34 -27.90
C VAL A 421 6.92 -5.53 -28.48
N LYS A 422 6.94 -5.30 -29.79
CA LYS A 422 5.88 -4.56 -30.51
C LYS A 422 4.51 -5.22 -30.30
N PRO A 423 3.40 -4.48 -30.22
CA PRO A 423 2.06 -5.02 -29.91
C PRO A 423 1.65 -6.26 -30.71
N GLN A 424 1.85 -6.22 -32.03
CA GLN A 424 1.54 -7.31 -32.96
C GLN A 424 2.42 -8.57 -32.76
N SER A 425 3.60 -8.44 -32.15
CA SER A 425 4.56 -9.53 -31.95
C SER A 425 4.46 -10.17 -30.57
N LYS A 426 3.55 -9.71 -29.70
CA LYS A 426 3.41 -10.19 -28.31
C LYS A 426 3.08 -11.69 -28.21
N GLY A 427 2.25 -12.22 -29.11
CA GLY A 427 1.94 -13.66 -29.16
C GLY A 427 3.15 -14.48 -29.62
N THR A 428 3.87 -14.01 -30.64
CA THR A 428 5.08 -14.65 -31.16
C THR A 428 6.21 -14.70 -30.14
N TRP A 429 6.43 -13.60 -29.42
CA TRP A 429 7.38 -13.52 -28.30
C TRP A 429 7.10 -14.60 -27.25
N GLU A 430 5.85 -14.66 -26.76
CA GLU A 430 5.48 -15.64 -25.73
C GLU A 430 5.60 -17.08 -26.23
N LYS A 431 5.17 -17.36 -27.48
CA LYS A 431 5.30 -18.69 -28.09
C LYS A 431 6.77 -19.12 -28.22
N LYS A 432 7.64 -18.25 -28.75
CA LYS A 432 9.07 -18.56 -28.94
C LYS A 432 9.82 -18.68 -27.61
N CYS A 433 9.52 -17.85 -26.61
CA CYS A 433 10.11 -17.99 -25.28
C CYS A 433 9.66 -19.30 -24.59
N LYS A 434 8.38 -19.68 -24.66
CA LYS A 434 7.90 -20.97 -24.14
C LYS A 434 8.55 -22.16 -24.86
N ALA A 435 8.87 -22.03 -26.14
CA ALA A 435 9.57 -23.07 -26.90
C ALA A 435 11.01 -23.33 -26.42
N LEU A 436 11.67 -22.39 -25.71
CA LEU A 436 12.99 -22.65 -25.09
C LEU A 436 12.93 -23.72 -23.99
N LEU A 437 11.77 -23.85 -23.32
CA LEU A 437 11.55 -24.82 -22.23
C LEU A 437 11.23 -26.24 -22.72
N GLN A 438 11.11 -26.46 -24.02
CA GLN A 438 10.83 -27.78 -24.59
C GLN A 438 12.13 -28.56 -24.83
N PRO A 439 12.13 -29.90 -24.74
CA PRO A 439 13.29 -30.72 -25.14
C PRO A 439 13.59 -30.60 -26.65
N ASP A 440 14.71 -31.16 -27.08
CA ASP A 440 14.99 -31.40 -28.50
C ASP A 440 14.26 -32.66 -28.98
N GLY A 441 13.91 -32.72 -30.26
CA GLY A 441 13.21 -33.87 -30.83
C GLY A 441 13.14 -33.81 -32.36
N PRO A 442 12.71 -34.91 -33.03
CA PRO A 442 12.63 -34.96 -34.49
C PRO A 442 11.72 -33.85 -35.05
N GLY A 443 12.28 -33.01 -35.92
CA GLY A 443 11.54 -31.88 -36.51
C GLY A 443 11.35 -30.66 -35.59
N VAL A 444 12.02 -30.61 -34.43
CA VAL A 444 12.07 -29.43 -33.56
C VAL A 444 13.46 -28.81 -33.62
N ASP A 445 13.54 -27.50 -33.89
CA ASP A 445 14.80 -26.75 -33.90
C ASP A 445 15.59 -26.94 -32.60
N ASP A 446 16.92 -26.95 -32.63
CA ASP A 446 17.71 -27.07 -31.39
C ASP A 446 17.70 -25.79 -30.53
N LEU A 447 18.09 -25.91 -29.25
CA LEU A 447 18.03 -24.79 -28.30
C LEU A 447 18.76 -23.53 -28.80
N ASP A 448 19.93 -23.69 -29.41
CA ASP A 448 20.76 -22.58 -29.90
C ASP A 448 20.08 -21.88 -31.09
N THR A 449 19.47 -22.66 -31.99
CA THR A 449 18.64 -22.15 -33.09
C THR A 449 17.43 -21.36 -32.58
N ARG A 450 16.72 -21.88 -31.56
CA ARG A 450 15.59 -21.17 -30.92
C ARG A 450 16.04 -19.86 -30.26
N PHE A 451 17.21 -19.82 -29.63
CA PHE A 451 17.80 -18.60 -29.06
C PHE A 451 18.19 -17.60 -30.15
N GLU A 452 18.81 -18.04 -31.24
CA GLU A 452 19.25 -17.15 -32.32
C GLU A 452 18.08 -16.53 -33.06
N GLU A 453 17.01 -17.29 -33.31
CA GLU A 453 15.78 -16.74 -33.88
C GLU A 453 15.15 -15.68 -32.96
N LEU A 454 15.13 -15.89 -31.64
CA LEU A 454 14.70 -14.88 -30.67
C LEU A 454 15.57 -13.63 -30.70
N ARG A 455 16.90 -13.76 -30.81
CA ARG A 455 17.83 -12.61 -30.95
C ARG A 455 17.54 -11.83 -32.24
N ARG A 456 17.32 -12.53 -33.35
CA ARG A 456 17.01 -11.94 -34.67
C ARG A 456 15.66 -11.22 -34.68
N MET A 457 14.63 -11.80 -34.06
CA MET A 457 13.28 -11.22 -34.04
C MET A 457 13.12 -10.09 -33.00
N PHE A 458 13.88 -10.14 -31.90
CA PHE A 458 13.78 -9.21 -30.77
C PHE A 458 15.15 -8.68 -30.35
N PRO A 459 15.87 -7.92 -31.21
CA PRO A 459 17.25 -7.49 -30.95
C PRO A 459 17.37 -6.61 -29.69
N LEU A 460 16.32 -5.87 -29.31
CA LEU A 460 16.29 -5.08 -28.07
C LEU A 460 16.19 -5.94 -26.80
N ALA A 461 15.90 -7.23 -26.91
CA ALA A 461 15.96 -8.20 -25.82
C ALA A 461 17.32 -8.92 -25.73
N LYS A 462 18.29 -8.64 -26.64
CA LYS A 462 19.55 -9.38 -26.76
C LYS A 462 20.29 -9.59 -25.43
N ARG A 463 20.53 -8.54 -24.64
CA ARG A 463 21.20 -8.65 -23.32
C ARG A 463 20.47 -9.55 -22.32
N TRP A 464 19.14 -9.62 -22.40
CA TRP A 464 18.34 -10.51 -21.55
C TRP A 464 18.42 -11.96 -22.05
N LEU A 465 18.41 -12.18 -23.37
CA LEU A 465 18.60 -13.50 -23.98
C LEU A 465 20.02 -14.05 -23.76
N GLU A 466 21.05 -13.22 -23.85
CA GLU A 466 22.46 -13.58 -23.57
C GLU A 466 22.66 -14.01 -22.12
N TRP A 467 22.01 -13.33 -21.18
CA TRP A 467 22.04 -13.69 -19.77
C TRP A 467 21.43 -15.10 -19.52
N TRP A 468 20.31 -15.43 -20.19
CA TRP A 468 19.75 -16.79 -20.15
C TRP A 468 20.57 -17.86 -20.89
N ALA A 469 21.35 -17.45 -21.91
CA ALA A 469 22.21 -18.32 -22.70
C ALA A 469 23.61 -18.49 -22.07
N THR A 470 23.90 -17.90 -20.91
CA THR A 470 25.15 -18.14 -20.18
C THR A 470 25.14 -19.58 -19.66
N SER A 471 26.21 -20.36 -19.88
CA SER A 471 26.19 -21.83 -19.75
C SER A 471 25.69 -22.35 -18.40
N ASP A 472 26.06 -21.67 -17.32
CA ASP A 472 25.73 -21.97 -15.93
C ASP A 472 24.29 -21.58 -15.54
N ILE A 473 23.61 -20.77 -16.34
CA ILE A 473 22.17 -20.44 -16.23
C ILE A 473 21.36 -21.31 -17.19
N GLN A 474 21.88 -21.53 -18.40
CA GLN A 474 21.23 -22.31 -19.46
C GLN A 474 21.02 -23.78 -19.03
N ALA A 475 22.03 -24.38 -18.39
CA ALA A 475 22.00 -25.75 -17.88
C ALA A 475 21.01 -25.97 -16.71
N MET A 476 20.55 -24.90 -16.05
CA MET A 476 19.63 -24.97 -14.91
C MET A 476 18.16 -25.03 -15.32
N LEU A 477 17.81 -24.60 -16.54
CA LEU A 477 16.41 -24.37 -16.94
C LEU A 477 15.99 -25.00 -18.27
N PHE A 478 16.87 -25.07 -19.29
CA PHE A 478 16.44 -25.43 -20.64
C PHE A 478 16.74 -26.90 -20.96
N PRO A 479 15.72 -27.77 -21.17
CA PRO A 479 15.95 -29.20 -21.32
C PRO A 479 16.72 -29.60 -22.59
N ALA A 480 16.62 -28.79 -23.64
CA ALA A 480 17.31 -28.94 -24.91
C ALA A 480 18.81 -28.55 -24.87
N ARG A 481 19.37 -28.17 -23.71
CA ARG A 481 20.76 -27.72 -23.60
C ARG A 481 21.72 -28.92 -23.63
N LYS A 482 22.61 -28.97 -24.63
CA LYS A 482 23.66 -30.01 -24.79
C LYS A 482 24.69 -29.92 -23.65
N ARG A 483 25.03 -31.04 -22.98
CA ARG A 483 26.06 -31.11 -21.91
C ARG A 483 27.42 -30.65 -22.45
N MET A 484 28.13 -29.84 -21.69
CA MET A 484 29.48 -29.35 -22.00
C MET A 484 30.51 -30.01 -21.07
N PRO A 485 31.82 -30.02 -21.41
CA PRO A 485 32.85 -30.61 -20.56
C PRO A 485 32.97 -30.01 -19.15
N GLN A 486 32.44 -28.80 -18.93
CA GLN A 486 32.45 -28.09 -17.64
C GLN A 486 31.27 -28.45 -16.72
N ASP A 487 30.49 -29.48 -17.07
CA ASP A 487 29.31 -29.91 -16.30
C ASP A 487 29.53 -31.12 -15.39
N ASP A 488 30.75 -31.64 -15.26
CA ASP A 488 31.07 -32.63 -14.22
C ASP A 488 31.00 -31.99 -12.82
N PRO A 489 30.55 -32.73 -11.79
CA PRO A 489 30.46 -34.20 -11.71
C PRO A 489 29.15 -34.81 -12.27
N PRO A 490 29.05 -36.15 -12.32
CA PRO A 490 28.00 -36.86 -13.06
C PRO A 490 26.56 -36.64 -12.57
N LEU A 491 25.58 -37.05 -13.39
CA LEU A 491 24.17 -37.05 -13.00
C LEU A 491 23.90 -38.15 -11.95
N PRO A 492 22.88 -37.98 -11.07
CA PRO A 492 22.50 -39.04 -10.12
C PRO A 492 22.16 -40.34 -10.86
N GLY A 493 23.00 -41.37 -10.67
CA GLY A 493 22.93 -42.65 -11.37
C GLY A 493 24.12 -42.97 -12.30
N GLU A 494 25.08 -42.05 -12.49
CA GLU A 494 26.34 -42.34 -13.21
C GLU A 494 27.47 -42.84 -12.27
N ASP A 495 27.31 -42.75 -10.93
CA ASP A 495 28.30 -43.14 -9.90
C ASP A 495 28.02 -44.50 -9.21
N SER A 496 27.16 -45.36 -9.75
CA SER A 496 27.08 -46.76 -9.30
C SER A 496 28.25 -47.54 -9.90
N GLU A 497 29.14 -48.08 -9.05
CA GLU A 497 30.25 -48.96 -9.48
C GLU A 497 29.78 -50.33 -10.03
N ASP A 498 28.48 -50.54 -10.14
CA ASP A 498 27.84 -51.71 -10.75
C ASP A 498 27.94 -51.66 -12.27
N LYS A 499 29.09 -52.08 -12.79
CA LYS A 499 29.30 -52.38 -14.22
C LYS A 499 28.56 -53.66 -14.63
N GLU A 500 27.25 -53.59 -14.81
CA GLU A 500 26.54 -54.63 -15.55
C GLU A 500 25.58 -54.05 -16.60
N TYR A 501 25.49 -54.76 -17.71
CA TYR A 501 24.85 -54.37 -18.96
C TYR A 501 23.38 -53.92 -18.80
N ASP A 502 23.08 -52.69 -19.22
CA ASP A 502 21.81 -52.39 -19.88
C ASP A 502 22.04 -51.48 -21.10
N GLU A 503 21.77 -52.02 -22.29
CA GLU A 503 22.03 -51.39 -23.58
C GLU A 503 20.76 -50.73 -24.18
N LEU A 504 19.68 -50.59 -23.40
CA LEU A 504 18.35 -50.21 -23.89
C LEU A 504 17.77 -48.87 -23.39
N GLU A 505 18.34 -48.21 -22.38
CA GLU A 505 17.90 -46.85 -21.96
C GLU A 505 18.69 -45.74 -22.70
N PRO A 506 18.03 -44.75 -23.34
CA PRO A 506 18.73 -43.64 -23.96
C PRO A 506 19.36 -42.73 -22.90
N ARG A 507 20.70 -42.75 -22.81
CA ARG A 507 21.56 -41.86 -21.99
C ARG A 507 20.88 -40.52 -21.68
N ARG A 508 20.66 -40.22 -20.39
CA ARG A 508 19.88 -39.05 -19.91
C ARG A 508 20.49 -37.70 -20.33
N ARG A 509 20.19 -37.26 -21.56
CA ARG A 509 20.52 -35.92 -22.08
C ARG A 509 19.45 -34.91 -21.62
N GLY A 510 19.50 -34.53 -20.35
CA GLY A 510 18.59 -33.56 -19.74
C GLY A 510 19.31 -32.35 -19.13
N PRO A 511 18.55 -31.35 -18.64
CA PRO A 511 19.09 -30.25 -17.86
C PRO A 511 19.49 -30.74 -16.45
N ARG A 512 20.18 -29.91 -15.66
CA ARG A 512 20.52 -30.25 -14.26
C ARG A 512 19.28 -30.44 -13.36
N ARG A 513 18.14 -29.87 -13.76
CA ARG A 513 16.84 -30.10 -13.12
C ARG A 513 16.33 -31.50 -13.48
N ARG A 514 16.15 -32.37 -12.48
CA ARG A 514 15.51 -33.67 -12.66
C ARG A 514 14.04 -33.50 -13.15
N PRO A 515 13.52 -34.33 -14.08
CA PRO A 515 12.19 -34.12 -14.70
C PRO A 515 10.99 -34.23 -13.74
N ASP A 516 11.20 -34.96 -12.67
CA ASP A 516 10.31 -35.31 -11.56
C ASP A 516 10.24 -34.24 -10.46
N LEU A 517 11.17 -33.27 -10.41
CA LEU A 517 11.09 -32.13 -9.50
C LEU A 517 9.90 -31.20 -9.86
N PRO A 518 8.98 -30.93 -8.91
CA PRO A 518 7.78 -30.15 -9.17
C PRO A 518 8.09 -28.75 -9.69
N SER A 519 7.22 -28.22 -10.55
CA SER A 519 7.34 -26.85 -11.09
C SER A 519 6.98 -25.82 -10.00
N THR A 520 7.96 -25.47 -9.16
CA THR A 520 7.74 -24.58 -8.01
C THR A 520 7.22 -23.21 -8.47
N THR A 521 6.03 -22.83 -7.98
CA THR A 521 5.38 -21.54 -8.31
C THR A 521 5.77 -20.42 -7.34
N ASN A 522 6.28 -20.77 -6.15
CA ASN A 522 6.16 -19.91 -4.96
C ASN A 522 7.48 -19.39 -4.34
N ALA A 523 8.65 -19.74 -4.89
CA ALA A 523 9.95 -19.32 -4.33
C ALA A 523 10.15 -17.78 -4.20
N GLN A 524 9.26 -16.97 -4.78
CA GLN A 524 9.27 -15.51 -4.60
C GLN A 524 8.39 -15.01 -3.46
N GLU A 525 7.30 -15.70 -3.09
CA GLU A 525 6.40 -15.19 -2.04
C GLU A 525 7.02 -15.29 -0.64
N SER A 526 7.85 -16.31 -0.37
CA SER A 526 8.52 -16.49 0.94
C SER A 526 9.61 -15.43 1.18
N MET A 527 10.53 -15.21 0.23
CA MET A 527 11.61 -14.22 0.44
C MET A 527 11.15 -12.75 0.30
N HIS A 528 10.37 -12.40 -0.74
CA HIS A 528 10.12 -10.99 -1.05
C HIS A 528 9.07 -10.32 -0.16
N ARG A 529 8.15 -11.06 0.48
CA ARG A 529 7.16 -10.44 1.39
C ARG A 529 7.77 -9.95 2.70
N VAL A 530 8.77 -10.65 3.23
CA VAL A 530 9.43 -10.31 4.50
C VAL A 530 10.22 -9.00 4.38
N TYR A 531 10.93 -8.82 3.25
CA TYR A 531 11.72 -7.60 2.97
C TYR A 531 10.89 -6.30 3.06
N TYR A 532 9.64 -6.30 2.58
CA TYR A 532 8.81 -5.09 2.60
C TYR A 532 8.09 -4.84 3.93
N ILE A 533 7.81 -5.88 4.72
CA ILE A 533 7.18 -5.70 6.05
C ILE A 533 8.19 -5.12 7.05
N LEU A 534 9.46 -5.54 7.00
CA LEU A 534 10.49 -5.08 7.93
C LEU A 534 11.04 -3.68 7.58
N TRP A 535 11.07 -3.29 6.30
CA TRP A 535 11.68 -2.02 5.87
C TRP A 535 10.71 -0.90 5.48
N ALA A 536 9.38 -1.13 5.49
CA ALA A 536 8.40 -0.06 5.30
C ALA A 536 8.46 1.04 6.40
N ASN A 537 9.05 0.71 7.56
CA ASN A 537 9.08 1.57 8.75
C ASN A 537 10.42 2.31 8.96
N ALA A 538 11.48 1.97 8.22
CA ALA A 538 12.85 2.46 8.50
C ALA A 538 13.36 3.54 7.52
N ARG A 539 12.57 3.92 6.50
CA ARG A 539 13.08 4.68 5.34
C ARG A 539 13.22 6.20 5.53
N LEU A 540 13.44 6.66 6.77
CA LEU A 540 13.57 8.09 7.14
C LEU A 540 14.80 8.42 8.01
N TYR A 541 15.68 7.46 8.31
CA TYR A 541 16.86 7.68 9.18
C TYR A 541 18.20 7.30 8.54
N LEU A 542 18.38 7.63 7.25
CA LEU A 542 19.70 7.77 6.64
C LEU A 542 19.68 8.98 5.69
N GLY A 543 20.12 10.12 6.23
CA GLY A 543 20.63 11.28 5.50
C GLY A 543 22.08 11.49 5.91
#